data_AF-A0A534M7C7-F1
#
_entry.id   AF-A0A534M7C7-F1
#
_cell.length_a   1.000
_cell.length_b   1.000
_cell.length_c   1.000
_cell.angle_alpha   90.00
_cell.angle_beta   90.00
_cell.angle_gamma   90.00
#
_symmetry.space_group_name_H-M   'P 1'
#
loop_
_entity.id
_entity.type
_entity.pdbx_description
1 polymer ?
#
loop_
_entity_poly.entity_id
_entity_poly.type
_entity_poly.pdbx_seq_one_letter_code
_entity_poly.pdbx_strand_id
1 'polypeptide(L)'
;MTFDGSGGDCYLVSYDVLGAARSVATRVCQLVFGRRRIRGDHVREEPGLIHRAGVVWIGQSVLAMPVKEADDFASRLRRLGVRVSVAPMTIPRESLEAFRRPRA
;
A
#
# COMPACT_ATOMS: atom_id res chain seq x y z
N MET A 1 -29.45 -5.93 -13.36
CA MET A 1 -28.41 -4.90 -13.61
C MET A 1 -27.10 -5.64 -13.77
N THR A 2 -26.63 -5.72 -15.01
CA THR A 2 -25.35 -6.33 -15.39
C THR A 2 -24.24 -5.34 -15.02
N PHE A 3 -23.32 -5.75 -14.15
CA PHE A 3 -22.14 -4.96 -13.80
C PHE A 3 -21.18 -5.01 -14.98
N ASP A 4 -21.36 -4.04 -15.88
CA ASP A 4 -20.59 -3.91 -17.10
C ASP A 4 -19.19 -3.37 -16.77
N GLY A 5 -18.17 -4.20 -16.99
CA GLY A 5 -16.91 -3.84 -17.65
C GLY A 5 -16.00 -2.72 -17.10
N SER A 6 -16.33 -2.00 -16.03
CA SER A 6 -15.40 -1.02 -15.46
C SER A 6 -14.47 -1.72 -14.47
N GLY A 7 -13.37 -2.27 -14.99
CA GLY A 7 -12.21 -2.61 -14.17
C GLY A 7 -11.73 -1.33 -13.51
N GLY A 8 -12.28 -1.02 -12.33
CA GLY A 8 -12.10 0.27 -11.67
C GLY A 8 -10.62 0.61 -11.58
N ASP A 9 -10.27 1.82 -12.01
CA ASP A 9 -8.90 2.28 -12.20
C ASP A 9 -8.02 1.94 -10.99
N CYS A 10 -7.30 0.83 -11.11
CA CYS A 10 -6.39 0.34 -10.11
C CYS A 10 -5.00 0.79 -10.50
N TYR A 11 -4.24 1.28 -9.52
CA TYR A 11 -2.89 1.75 -9.74
C TYR A 11 -1.91 0.81 -9.07
N LEU A 12 -0.89 0.43 -9.83
CA LEU A 12 0.26 -0.28 -9.29
C LEU A 12 1.26 0.74 -8.79
N VAL A 13 1.58 0.66 -7.51
CA VAL A 13 2.65 1.42 -6.88
C VAL A 13 3.79 0.47 -6.58
N SER A 14 4.95 0.73 -7.19
CA SER A 14 6.20 0.06 -6.86
C SER A 14 7.19 1.05 -6.28
N TYR A 15 7.94 0.63 -5.27
CA TYR A 15 8.92 1.49 -4.61
C TYR A 15 10.24 0.78 -4.34
N ASP A 16 11.29 1.58 -4.23
CA ASP A 16 12.65 1.12 -3.95
C ASP A 16 13.29 2.03 -2.88
N VAL A 17 13.71 1.40 -1.78
CA VAL A 17 14.40 2.05 -0.66
C VAL A 17 15.89 1.76 -0.81
N LEU A 18 16.67 2.79 -1.15
CA LEU A 18 18.11 2.65 -1.33
C LEU A 18 18.79 2.17 -0.03
N GLY A 19 19.67 1.17 -0.16
CA GLY A 19 20.08 0.23 0.89
C GLY A 19 20.77 0.76 2.15
N ALA A 20 21.01 2.07 2.30
CA ALA A 20 21.64 2.65 3.48
C ALA A 20 20.63 3.22 4.51
N ALA A 21 19.33 3.34 4.17
CA ALA A 21 18.37 4.07 4.99
C ALA A 21 17.45 3.15 5.81
N ARG A 22 18.00 2.41 6.79
CA ARG A 22 17.21 1.51 7.67
C ARG A 22 16.02 2.19 8.36
N SER A 23 16.19 3.45 8.74
CA SER A 23 15.14 4.28 9.32
C SER A 23 14.01 4.54 8.32
N VAL A 24 14.33 4.81 7.05
CA VAL A 24 13.37 4.98 5.96
C VAL A 24 12.64 3.68 5.69
N ALA A 25 13.36 2.55 5.54
CA ALA A 25 12.73 1.24 5.34
C ALA A 25 11.74 0.91 6.46
N THR A 26 12.13 1.15 7.72
CA THR A 26 11.26 0.99 8.88
C THR A 26 10.03 1.89 8.78
N ARG A 27 10.21 3.15 8.38
CA ARG A 27 9.09 4.10 8.21
C ARG A 27 8.14 3.66 7.11
N VAL A 28 8.64 3.12 6.01
CA VAL A 28 7.83 2.56 4.92
C VAL A 28 7.04 1.35 5.42
N CYS A 29 7.66 0.42 6.13
CA CYS A 29 6.96 -0.71 6.72
C CYS A 29 5.83 -0.26 7.65
N GLN A 30 6.05 0.76 8.48
CA GLN A 30 5.01 1.32 9.33
C GLN A 30 3.85 1.97 8.54
N LEU A 31 4.12 2.54 7.36
CA LEU A 31 3.08 3.09 6.50
C LEU A 31 2.26 1.96 5.84
N VAL A 32 2.93 0.91 5.37
CA VAL A 32 2.31 -0.21 4.66
C VAL A 32 1.54 -1.11 5.61
N PHE A 33 2.19 -1.60 6.67
CA PHE A 33 1.66 -2.60 7.59
C PHE A 33 1.03 -1.99 8.84
N GLY A 34 1.18 -0.69 9.05
CA GLY A 34 0.74 -0.03 10.26
C GLY A 34 1.78 -0.14 11.35
N ARG A 35 1.44 0.38 12.53
CA ARG A 35 2.33 0.34 13.68
C ARG A 35 1.55 0.35 14.98
N ARG A 36 2.15 -0.27 15.99
CA ARG A 36 1.68 -0.18 17.37
C ARG A 36 2.50 0.86 18.11
N ARG A 37 1.83 1.82 18.76
CA ARG A 37 2.46 2.80 19.64
C ARG A 37 2.08 2.49 21.08
N ILE A 38 3.10 2.37 21.93
CA ILE A 38 2.94 2.14 23.36
C ILE A 38 3.34 3.43 24.07
N ARG A 39 2.47 3.98 24.91
CA ARG A 39 2.73 5.14 25.77
C ARG A 39 2.24 4.84 27.18
N GLY A 40 3.16 4.47 28.07
CA GLY A 40 2.80 3.91 29.37
C GLY A 40 1.91 2.68 29.17
N ASP A 41 0.78 2.64 29.85
CA ASP A 41 -0.20 1.54 29.74
C ASP A 41 -1.12 1.65 28.50
N HIS A 42 -1.01 2.73 27.72
CA HIS A 42 -1.83 2.90 26.53
C HIS A 42 -1.18 2.29 25.29
N VAL A 43 -1.85 1.31 24.69
CA VAL A 43 -1.50 0.73 23.39
C VAL A 43 -2.44 1.29 22.32
N ARG A 44 -1.88 1.97 21.33
CA ARG A 44 -2.61 2.48 20.16
C ARG A 44 -2.14 1.76 18.90
N GLU A 45 -3.07 1.08 18.24
CA GLU A 45 -2.86 0.52 16.91
C GLU A 45 -3.17 1.59 15.85
N GLU A 46 -2.20 1.84 14.96
CA GLU A 46 -2.37 2.71 13.81
C GLU A 46 -2.39 1.83 12.55
N PRO A 47 -3.55 1.65 11.89
CA PRO A 47 -3.67 0.77 10.73
C PRO A 47 -2.85 1.30 9.54
N GLY A 48 -2.17 0.38 8.86
CA GLY A 48 -1.40 0.65 7.65
C GLY A 48 -2.24 0.68 6.38
N LEU A 49 -1.56 0.92 5.26
CA LEU A 49 -2.16 0.94 3.93
C LEU A 49 -2.88 -0.37 3.58
N ILE A 50 -2.31 -1.53 3.95
CA ILE A 50 -2.92 -2.85 3.64
C ILE A 50 -4.27 -3.08 4.33
N HIS A 51 -4.63 -2.26 5.32
CA HIS A 51 -5.91 -2.36 6.01
C HIS A 51 -7.01 -1.57 5.30
N ARG A 52 -6.65 -0.67 4.38
CA ARG A 52 -7.59 0.18 3.65
C ARG A 52 -8.32 -0.61 2.57
N ALA A 53 -9.57 -0.23 2.31
CA ALA A 53 -10.38 -0.88 1.30
C ALA A 53 -9.78 -0.70 -0.10
N GLY A 54 -9.68 -1.79 -0.86
CA GLY A 54 -9.16 -1.79 -2.23
C GLY A 54 -7.64 -1.83 -2.34
N VAL A 55 -6.89 -1.78 -1.23
CA VAL A 55 -5.44 -1.97 -1.25
C VAL A 55 -5.13 -3.46 -1.23
N VAL A 56 -4.27 -3.90 -2.15
CA VAL A 56 -3.83 -5.29 -2.29
C VAL A 56 -2.31 -5.33 -2.29
N TRP A 57 -1.76 -6.21 -1.45
CA TRP A 57 -0.32 -6.40 -1.33
C TRP A 57 0.15 -7.49 -2.30
N ILE A 58 0.78 -7.08 -3.41
CA ILE A 58 1.19 -7.98 -4.50
C ILE A 58 2.55 -8.60 -4.21
N GLY A 59 3.49 -7.81 -3.67
CA GLY A 59 4.85 -8.25 -3.37
C GLY A 59 5.56 -7.29 -2.43
N GLN A 60 6.81 -7.61 -2.05
CA GLN A 60 7.53 -6.92 -0.96
C GLN A 60 7.51 -5.38 -1.04
N SER A 61 7.61 -4.81 -2.25
CA SER A 61 7.55 -3.37 -2.48
C SER A 61 6.56 -2.96 -3.57
N VAL A 62 5.54 -3.80 -3.81
CA VAL A 62 4.55 -3.61 -4.88
C VAL A 62 3.14 -3.76 -4.31
N LEU A 63 2.32 -2.73 -4.51
CA LEU A 63 0.92 -2.70 -4.06
C LEU A 63 0.01 -2.24 -5.19
N ALA A 64 -1.18 -2.82 -5.26
CA ALA A 64 -2.26 -2.38 -6.13
C ALA A 64 -3.31 -1.65 -5.27
N MET A 65 -3.78 -0.48 -5.70
CA MET A 65 -4.71 0.33 -4.89
C MET A 65 -5.50 1.34 -5.73
N PRO A 66 -6.59 1.93 -5.18
CA PRO A 66 -7.31 3.02 -5.83
C PRO A 66 -6.44 4.26 -6.02
N VAL A 67 -6.74 5.08 -7.03
CA VAL A 67 -5.97 6.30 -7.39
C VAL A 67 -5.65 7.20 -6.19
N LYS A 68 -6.66 7.47 -5.34
CA LYS A 68 -6.50 8.33 -4.16
C LYS A 68 -5.43 7.80 -3.20
N GLU A 69 -5.41 6.49 -2.98
CA GLU A 69 -4.44 5.85 -2.10
C GLU A 69 -3.05 5.84 -2.74
N ALA A 70 -2.98 5.64 -4.06
CA ALA A 70 -1.72 5.66 -4.82
C ALA A 70 -1.04 7.03 -4.74
N ASP A 71 -1.80 8.11 -4.96
CA ASP A 71 -1.28 9.48 -4.91
C ASP A 71 -0.80 9.85 -3.50
N ASP A 72 -1.60 9.55 -2.47
CA ASP A 72 -1.27 9.81 -1.08
C ASP A 72 -0.01 9.04 -0.65
N PHE A 73 0.06 7.76 -1.00
CA PHE A 73 1.18 6.90 -0.64
C PHE A 73 2.46 7.29 -1.38
N ALA A 74 2.39 7.51 -2.69
CA ALA A 74 3.52 7.96 -3.50
C ALA A 74 4.08 9.30 -2.99
N SER A 75 3.20 10.25 -2.65
CA SER A 75 3.59 11.55 -2.09
C SER A 75 4.28 11.42 -0.73
N ARG A 76 3.85 10.47 0.12
CA ARG A 76 4.53 10.17 1.40
C ARG A 76 5.90 9.54 1.19
N LEU A 77 6.01 8.58 0.28
CA LEU A 77 7.26 7.90 -0.05
C LEU A 77 8.29 8.86 -0.67
N ARG A 78 7.89 9.69 -1.63
CA ARG A 78 8.77 10.71 -2.24
C ARG A 78 9.33 11.68 -1.20
N ARG A 79 8.52 12.11 -0.22
CA ARG A 79 8.97 12.93 0.92
C ARG A 79 9.98 12.23 1.83
N LEU A 80 10.01 10.91 1.83
CA LEU A 80 11.02 10.11 2.54
C LEU A 80 12.27 9.82 1.71
N GLY A 81 12.36 10.37 0.48
CA GLY A 81 13.47 10.11 -0.44
C GLY A 81 13.42 8.73 -1.10
N VAL A 82 12.27 8.05 -1.05
CA VAL A 82 12.08 6.73 -1.67
C VAL A 82 11.77 6.91 -3.16
N ARG A 83 12.36 6.05 -4.01
CA ARG A 83 12.05 6.01 -5.44
C ARG A 83 10.70 5.32 -5.61
N VAL A 84 9.79 5.94 -6.36
CA VAL A 84 8.42 5.42 -6.53
C VAL A 84 8.01 5.52 -7.99
N SER A 85 7.47 4.43 -8.51
CA SER A 85 6.74 4.39 -9.77
C SER A 85 5.25 4.15 -9.50
N VAL A 86 4.40 4.84 -10.26
CA VAL A 86 2.95 4.70 -10.20
C VAL A 86 2.47 4.52 -11.63
N ALA A 87 1.72 3.44 -11.88
CA ALA A 87 1.18 3.15 -13.21
C ALA A 87 -0.29 2.74 -13.12
N PRO A 88 -1.16 3.25 -14.00
CA PRO A 88 -2.51 2.73 -14.13
C PRO A 88 -2.44 1.28 -14.63
N MET A 89 -3.34 0.44 -14.13
CA MET A 89 -3.35 -0.98 -14.46
C MET A 89 -4.78 -1.50 -14.59
N THR A 90 -5.06 -2.08 -15.75
CA THR A 90 -6.32 -2.80 -15.99
C THR A 90 -6.11 -4.27 -15.61
N ILE A 91 -6.26 -4.59 -14.33
CA ILE A 91 -6.35 -5.97 -13.85
C ILE A 91 -7.81 -6.23 -13.44
N PRO A 92 -8.42 -7.34 -13.91
CA PRO A 92 -9.73 -7.76 -13.41
C PRO A 92 -9.67 -8.01 -11.90
N ARG A 93 -10.67 -7.52 -11.15
CA ARG A 93 -10.64 -7.52 -9.68
C ARG A 93 -10.47 -8.93 -9.12
N GLU A 94 -11.05 -9.92 -9.76
CA GLU A 94 -10.92 -11.35 -9.47
C GLU A 94 -9.48 -11.85 -9.50
N SER A 95 -8.63 -11.31 -10.38
CA SER A 95 -7.21 -11.67 -10.44
C SER A 95 -6.42 -11.11 -9.24
N LEU A 96 -6.87 -9.98 -8.67
CA LEU A 96 -6.26 -9.42 -7.46
C LEU A 96 -6.65 -10.21 -6.19
N GLU A 97 -7.77 -10.93 -6.20
CA GLU A 97 -8.19 -11.76 -5.07
C GLU A 97 -7.17 -12.86 -4.75
N ALA A 98 -6.43 -13.37 -5.75
CA ALA A 98 -5.36 -14.33 -5.55
C ALA A 98 -4.22 -13.81 -4.63
N PHE A 99 -4.07 -12.49 -4.52
CA PHE A 99 -3.08 -11.83 -3.67
C PHE A 99 -3.65 -11.35 -2.34
N ARG A 100 -4.96 -11.49 -2.11
CA ARG A 100 -5.54 -11.11 -0.82
C ARG A 100 -5.06 -12.08 0.25
N ARG A 101 -4.41 -11.52 1.27
CA ARG A 101 -3.99 -12.26 2.45
C ARG A 101 -5.10 -12.22 3.50
N PRO A 102 -5.32 -13.30 4.26
CA PRO A 102 -6.16 -13.27 5.44
C PRO A 102 -5.70 -12.13 6.36
N ARG A 103 -6.65 -11.35 6.90
CA ARG A 103 -6.33 -10.41 7.98
C ARG A 103 -5.90 -11.25 9.18
N ALA A 104 -4.63 -11.10 9.57
CA ALA A 104 -4.09 -11.68 10.80
C ALA A 104 -4.55 -10.87 12.02
#